data_AF-A0A258S841-F1
#
_entry.id   AF-A0A258S841-F1
#
_cell.length_a   1.000
_cell.length_b   1.000
_cell.length_c   1.000
_cell.angle_alpha   90.00
_cell.angle_beta   90.00
_cell.angle_gamma   90.00
#
_symmetry.space_group_name_H-M   'P 1'
#
loop_
_entity.id
_entity.type
_entity.pdbx_description
1 polymer ?
#
loop_
_entity_poly.entity_id
_entity_poly.type
_entity_poly.pdbx_seq_one_letter_code
_entity_poly.pdbx_strand_id
1 'polypeptide(L)'
;MMISLHKNARTTPAVRAEMAASREAVANFALRYGIAESTVRKWKKRTNFNDASHAAHRLQTTLPPAQELIVVKLRKILLPLDELLAVTREFLKIVRDVTRTHQNQTKTCARCI
;
A
#
# COMPACT_ATOMS: atom_id res chain seq x y z
N MET A 1 -5.81 3.60 -19.64
CA MET A 1 -5.49 3.58 -18.20
C MET A 1 -6.58 2.80 -17.48
N MET A 2 -6.27 1.65 -16.87
CA MET A 2 -7.25 0.87 -16.10
C MET A 2 -7.34 1.49 -14.70
N ILE A 3 -8.43 2.21 -14.43
CA ILE A 3 -8.66 2.90 -13.16
C ILE A 3 -9.67 2.08 -12.36
N SER A 4 -9.21 1.46 -11.27
CA SER A 4 -10.09 0.77 -10.32
C SER A 4 -10.41 1.72 -9.16
N LEU A 5 -11.45 2.54 -9.31
CA LEU A 5 -11.94 3.43 -8.26
C LEU A 5 -13.19 2.88 -7.60
N HIS A 6 -13.29 3.07 -6.28
CA HIS A 6 -14.54 2.86 -5.57
C HIS A 6 -15.59 3.88 -6.02
N LYS A 7 -16.87 3.50 -6.03
CA LYS A 7 -17.98 4.38 -6.48
C LYS A 7 -18.03 5.74 -5.77
N ASN A 8 -17.60 5.77 -4.51
CA ASN A 8 -17.61 6.97 -3.67
C ASN A 8 -16.25 7.72 -3.66
N ALA A 9 -15.32 7.39 -4.56
CA ALA A 9 -14.02 8.04 -4.59
C ALA A 9 -14.15 9.50 -5.05
N ARG A 10 -13.91 10.44 -4.11
CA ARG A 10 -14.01 11.88 -4.37
C ARG A 10 -12.79 12.46 -5.10
N THR A 11 -11.61 11.88 -4.89
CA THR A 11 -10.34 12.35 -5.51
C THR A 11 -9.85 11.34 -6.55
N THR A 12 -10.24 11.55 -7.80
CA THR A 12 -9.80 10.74 -8.94
C THR A 12 -8.42 11.19 -9.45
N PRO A 13 -7.68 10.36 -10.20
CA PRO A 13 -6.40 10.75 -10.82
C PRO A 13 -6.48 12.07 -11.61
N ALA A 14 -7.58 12.28 -12.34
CA ALA A 14 -7.81 13.52 -13.10
C ALA A 14 -7.94 14.75 -12.18
N VAL A 15 -8.75 14.65 -11.12
CA VAL A 15 -8.94 15.74 -10.14
C VAL A 15 -7.63 16.05 -9.40
N ARG A 16 -6.83 15.03 -9.09
CA ARG A 16 -5.52 15.20 -8.44
C ARG A 16 -4.52 15.93 -9.35
N ALA A 17 -4.51 15.59 -10.65
CA ALA A 17 -3.69 16.27 -11.65
C ALA A 17 -4.13 17.73 -11.86
N GLU A 18 -5.44 17.99 -11.89
CA GLU A 18 -6.00 19.35 -11.95
C GLU A 18 -5.55 20.19 -10.75
N MET A 19 -5.65 19.63 -9.53
CA MET A 19 -5.22 20.31 -8.31
C MET A 19 -3.74 20.70 -8.37
N ALA A 20 -2.88 19.80 -8.87
CA ALA A 20 -1.44 20.04 -8.97
C ALA A 20 -1.07 21.07 -10.04
N ALA A 21 -1.78 21.09 -11.16
CA ALA A 21 -1.54 22.06 -12.23
C ALA A 21 -2.07 23.47 -11.90
N SER A 22 -3.12 23.56 -11.07
CA SER A 22 -3.80 24.83 -10.79
C SER A 22 -3.13 25.69 -9.71
N ARG A 23 -3.07 27.01 -9.98
CA ARG A 23 -2.62 28.04 -9.02
C ARG A 23 -3.75 28.58 -8.13
N GLU A 24 -4.97 28.06 -8.26
CA GLU A 24 -6.12 28.50 -7.48
C GLU A 24 -5.94 28.27 -5.96
N ALA A 25 -6.64 29.05 -5.14
CA ALA A 25 -6.61 28.89 -3.69
C ALA A 25 -7.06 27.49 -3.26
N VAL A 26 -6.46 26.98 -2.17
CA VAL A 26 -6.76 25.67 -1.59
C VAL A 26 -8.23 25.57 -1.16
N ALA A 27 -8.76 26.65 -0.58
CA ALA A 27 -10.14 26.73 -0.10
C ALA A 27 -11.17 26.51 -1.24
N ASN A 28 -10.91 27.06 -2.42
CA ASN A 28 -11.83 26.92 -3.57
C ASN A 28 -11.93 25.47 -4.02
N PHE A 29 -10.80 24.76 -4.12
CA PHE A 29 -10.79 23.32 -4.45
C PHE A 29 -11.48 22.49 -3.38
N ALA A 30 -11.25 22.80 -2.10
CA ALA A 30 -11.86 22.11 -0.97
C ALA A 30 -13.39 22.24 -1.03
N LEU A 31 -13.90 23.45 -1.30
CA LEU A 31 -15.32 23.72 -1.45
C LEU A 31 -15.92 23.03 -2.68
N ARG A 32 -15.30 23.21 -3.85
CA ARG A 32 -15.79 22.67 -5.14
C ARG A 32 -15.88 21.15 -5.13
N TYR A 33 -14.86 20.48 -4.61
CA TYR A 33 -14.82 19.02 -4.58
C TYR A 33 -15.34 18.42 -3.27
N GLY A 34 -15.67 19.22 -2.26
CA GLY A 34 -16.13 18.73 -0.96
C GLY A 34 -15.09 17.84 -0.27
N ILE A 35 -13.84 18.27 -0.25
CA ILE A 35 -12.71 17.55 0.38
C ILE A 35 -11.98 18.45 1.37
N ALA A 36 -11.24 17.85 2.29
CA ALA A 36 -10.43 18.62 3.24
C ALA A 36 -9.31 19.41 2.53
N GLU A 37 -9.02 20.61 3.01
CA GLU A 37 -7.90 21.43 2.50
C GLU A 37 -6.55 20.71 2.60
N SER A 38 -6.36 19.88 3.63
CA SER A 38 -5.15 19.07 3.79
C SER A 38 -4.95 18.12 2.60
N THR A 39 -6.03 17.55 2.06
CA THR A 39 -6.01 16.71 0.85
C THR A 39 -5.60 17.52 -0.38
N VAL A 40 -6.14 18.73 -0.56
CA VAL A 40 -5.76 19.61 -1.67
C VAL A 40 -4.28 20.00 -1.58
N ARG A 41 -3.80 20.43 -0.40
CA ARG A 41 -2.38 20.77 -0.17
C ARG A 41 -1.46 19.58 -0.45
N LYS A 42 -1.88 18.37 -0.09
CA LYS A 42 -1.15 17.12 -0.36
C LYS A 42 -0.98 16.92 -1.87
N TRP A 43 -2.07 17.03 -2.63
CA TRP A 43 -2.06 16.79 -4.07
C TRP A 43 -1.32 17.86 -4.86
N LYS A 44 -1.41 19.13 -4.43
CA LYS A 44 -0.63 20.23 -5.02
C LYS A 44 0.88 20.02 -5.00
N LYS A 45 1.40 19.31 -3.99
CA LYS A 45 2.85 19.08 -3.81
C LYS A 45 3.36 17.82 -4.53
N ARG A 46 2.49 17.04 -5.17
CA ARG A 46 2.84 15.74 -5.74
C ARG A 46 3.02 15.80 -7.24
N THR A 47 3.82 14.85 -7.73
CA THR A 47 4.12 14.67 -9.15
C THR A 47 3.53 13.37 -9.73
N ASN A 48 3.04 12.47 -8.88
CA ASN A 48 2.36 11.24 -9.28
C ASN A 48 0.92 11.24 -8.73
N PHE A 49 -0.05 10.98 -9.60
CA PHE A 49 -1.49 11.05 -9.31
C PHE A 49 -2.20 9.70 -9.34
N ASN A 50 -1.46 8.65 -9.70
CA ASN A 50 -1.96 7.28 -9.74
C ASN A 50 -1.79 6.63 -8.37
N ASP A 51 -2.75 5.80 -7.98
CA ASP A 51 -2.64 5.01 -6.76
C ASP A 51 -1.48 4.02 -6.93
N ALA A 52 -0.59 3.98 -5.94
CA ALA A 52 0.48 3.01 -5.90
C ALA A 52 -0.06 1.68 -5.36
N SER A 53 0.70 0.60 -5.55
CA SER A 53 0.37 -0.68 -4.93
C SER A 53 0.31 -0.52 -3.42
N HIS A 54 -0.78 -0.99 -2.81
CA HIS A 54 -0.90 -1.15 -1.36
C HIS A 54 -0.15 -2.38 -0.83
N ALA A 55 0.39 -3.23 -1.72
CA ALA A 55 1.18 -4.37 -1.31
C ALA A 55 2.45 -3.89 -0.61
N ALA A 56 2.71 -4.45 0.58
CA ALA A 56 3.91 -4.13 1.34
C ALA A 56 5.16 -4.48 0.51
N HIS A 57 6.07 -3.51 0.35
CA HIS A 57 7.35 -3.75 -0.33
C HIS A 57 8.26 -4.74 0.41
N ARG A 58 8.06 -4.87 1.73
CA ARG A 58 8.80 -5.79 2.58
C ARG A 58 7.84 -6.46 3.54
N LEU A 59 7.71 -7.77 3.43
CA LEU A 59 6.96 -8.58 4.39
C LEU A 59 7.77 -8.73 5.67
N GLN A 60 7.12 -8.50 6.80
CA GLN A 60 7.68 -8.79 8.12
C GLN A 60 7.37 -10.25 8.43
N THR A 61 8.37 -11.10 8.22
CA THR A 61 8.25 -12.55 8.37
C THR A 61 9.50 -13.06 9.08
N THR A 62 9.31 -14.13 9.83
CA THR A 62 10.35 -14.82 10.60
C THR A 62 10.93 -16.01 9.84
N LEU A 63 10.44 -16.26 8.62
CA LEU A 63 11.00 -17.27 7.72
C LEU A 63 12.16 -16.65 6.93
N PRO A 64 13.25 -17.40 6.68
CA PRO A 64 14.27 -16.99 5.73
C PRO A 64 13.71 -16.98 4.29
N PRO A 65 14.30 -16.19 3.37
CA PRO A 65 13.76 -15.99 2.02
C PRO A 65 13.52 -17.29 1.23
N ALA A 66 14.40 -18.29 1.40
CA ALA A 66 14.24 -19.59 0.75
C ALA A 66 12.98 -20.34 1.22
N GLN A 67 12.66 -20.27 2.52
CA GLN A 67 11.46 -20.91 3.08
C GLN A 67 10.19 -20.15 2.74
N GLU A 68 10.23 -18.81 2.70
CA GLU A 68 9.11 -18.00 2.22
C GLU A 68 8.68 -18.41 0.81
N LEU A 69 9.66 -18.65 -0.09
CA LEU A 69 9.38 -19.06 -1.47
C LEU A 69 8.63 -20.39 -1.53
N ILE A 70 8.99 -21.34 -0.66
CA ILE A 70 8.31 -22.65 -0.55
C ILE A 70 6.86 -22.44 -0.14
N VAL A 71 6.59 -21.66 0.91
CA VAL A 71 5.23 -21.37 1.39
C VAL A 71 4.39 -20.66 0.32
N VAL A 72 4.97 -19.69 -0.39
CA VAL A 72 4.29 -18.99 -1.50
C VAL A 72 3.94 -19.97 -2.63
N LYS A 73 4.83 -20.91 -2.95
CA LYS A 73 4.56 -21.93 -3.98
C LYS A 73 3.48 -22.90 -3.53
N LEU A 74 3.51 -23.37 -2.28
CA LEU A 74 2.48 -24.24 -1.71
C LEU A 74 1.11 -23.56 -1.68
N ARG A 75 1.05 -22.26 -1.32
CA ARG A 75 -0.18 -21.46 -1.37
C ARG A 75 -0.79 -21.39 -2.78
N LYS A 76 0.03 -21.38 -3.84
CA LYS A 76 -0.44 -21.39 -5.22
C LYS A 76 -1.00 -22.75 -5.67
N ILE A 77 -0.71 -23.83 -4.94
CA ILE A 77 -1.15 -25.20 -5.26
C ILE A 77 -2.43 -25.58 -4.48
N LEU A 78 -3.16 -24.58 -3.95
CA LEU A 78 -4.50 -24.72 -3.33
C LEU A 78 -4.59 -25.57 -2.06
N LEU A 79 -3.52 -25.67 -1.24
CA LEU A 79 -3.71 -26.16 0.13
C LEU A 79 -4.69 -25.23 0.88
N PRO A 80 -5.70 -25.78 1.59
CA PRO A 80 -6.45 -25.05 2.60
C PRO A 80 -5.48 -24.30 3.53
N LEU A 81 -5.87 -23.11 3.97
CA LEU A 81 -4.98 -22.26 4.76
C LEU A 81 -4.52 -22.96 6.05
N ASP A 82 -5.40 -23.77 6.65
CA ASP A 82 -5.12 -24.52 7.86
C ASP A 82 -4.08 -25.61 7.65
N GLU A 83 -4.18 -26.36 6.55
CA GLU A 83 -3.18 -27.38 6.17
C GLU A 83 -1.83 -26.74 5.84
N LEU A 84 -1.85 -25.64 5.09
CA LEU A 84 -0.63 -24.89 4.80
C LEU A 84 0.04 -24.41 6.10
N LEU A 85 -0.74 -23.93 7.07
CA LEU A 85 -0.22 -23.50 8.37
C LEU A 85 0.38 -24.67 9.16
N ALA A 86 -0.29 -25.83 9.18
CA ALA A 86 0.21 -27.04 9.83
C ALA A 86 1.56 -27.48 9.24
N VAL A 87 1.63 -27.65 7.92
CA VAL A 87 2.85 -28.03 7.19
C VAL A 87 3.97 -27.01 7.40
N THR A 88 3.66 -25.72 7.34
CA THR A 88 4.65 -24.65 7.56
C THR A 88 5.24 -24.73 8.97
N ARG A 89 4.40 -24.93 10.00
CA ARG A 89 4.86 -25.02 11.39
C ARG A 89 5.66 -26.28 11.68
N GLU A 90 5.31 -27.39 11.05
CA GLU A 90 5.97 -28.68 11.26
C GLU A 90 7.34 -28.73 10.59
N PHE A 91 7.45 -28.24 9.36
CA PHE A 91 8.64 -28.47 8.53
C PHE A 91 9.57 -27.25 8.37
N LEU A 92 9.13 -26.03 8.70
CA LEU A 92 9.94 -24.83 8.51
C LEU A 92 10.44 -24.27 9.84
N LYS A 93 11.78 -24.17 9.96
CA LYS A 93 12.42 -23.58 11.14
C LYS A 93 12.28 -22.07 11.11
N ILE A 94 11.51 -21.55 12.05
CA ILE A 94 11.44 -20.11 12.32
C ILE A 94 12.78 -19.67 12.93
N VAL A 95 13.55 -18.90 12.18
CA VAL A 95 14.72 -18.23 12.75
C VAL A 95 14.19 -16.99 13.46
N ARG A 96 14.32 -16.96 14.80
CA ARG A 96 14.15 -15.72 15.57
C ARG A 96 15.34 -14.82 15.26
N ASP A 97 15.29 -14.15 14.11
CA ASP A 97 16.28 -13.14 13.79
C ASP A 97 15.94 -11.86 14.58
N VAL A 98 16.57 -11.72 15.75
CA VAL A 98 16.46 -10.55 16.63
C VAL A 98 17.15 -9.32 16.02
N THR A 99 17.82 -9.44 14.86
CA THR A 99 18.56 -8.34 14.23
C THR A 99 17.83 -7.61 13.11
N ARG A 100 16.59 -7.99 12.77
CA ARG A 100 15.69 -7.11 11.98
C ARG A 100 15.11 -6.03 12.88
N THR A 101 16.01 -5.18 13.39
CA THR A 101 15.71 -3.92 14.05
C THR A 101 14.62 -3.18 13.27
N HIS A 102 13.68 -2.62 14.03
CA HIS A 102 12.67 -1.67 13.59
C HIS A 102 13.32 -0.51 12.82
N GLN A 103 13.65 -0.69 11.54
CA GLN A 103 13.81 0.44 10.64
C GLN A 103 12.42 0.89 10.24
N ASN A 104 11.83 1.65 11.18
CA ASN A 104 10.92 2.75 10.93
C ASN A 104 10.00 2.54 9.72
N GLN A 105 8.81 2.02 10.02
CA GLN A 105 7.57 2.38 9.32
C GLN A 105 7.22 3.87 9.51
N THR A 106 8.19 4.78 9.61
CA THR A 106 7.98 6.21 9.41
C THR A 106 8.14 6.53 7.92
N LYS A 107 7.36 5.85 7.08
CA LYS A 107 7.09 6.30 5.71
C LYS A 107 5.59 6.22 5.49
N THR A 108 4.91 7.18 6.08
CA THR A 108 3.78 7.89 5.46
C THR A 108 2.88 7.00 4.61
N CYS A 109 1.73 6.64 5.19
CA CYS A 109 0.49 6.31 4.47
C CYS A 109 0.19 7.29 3.29
N ALA A 110 0.84 8.46 3.27
CA ALA A 110 0.92 9.38 2.14
C ALA A 110 1.74 8.92 0.91
N ARG A 111 1.96 7.63 0.65
CA ARG A 111 2.53 7.16 -0.63
C ARG A 111 1.64 6.22 -1.43
N CYS A 112 0.60 5.65 -0.80
CA CYS A 112 -0.32 4.73 -1.49
C CYS A 112 -1.51 5.44 -2.14
N ILE A 113 -1.88 6.61 -1.62
CA ILE A 113 -2.92 7.50 -2.17
C ILE A 113 -2.29 8.85 -2.30
#